data_AF-A0A0F4JH39-F1
#
_entry.id   AF-A0A0F4JH39-F1
#
_cell.length_a   1.000
_cell.length_b   1.000
_cell.length_c   1.000
_cell.angle_alpha   90.00
_cell.angle_beta   90.00
_cell.angle_gamma   90.00
#
_symmetry.space_group_name_H-M   'P 1'
#
loop_
_entity.id
_entity.type
_entity.pdbx_description
1 polymer ?
#
loop_
_entity_poly.entity_id
_entity_poly.type
_entity_poly.pdbx_seq_one_letter_code
_entity_poly.pdbx_strand_id
1 'polypeptide(L)'
;MESILQAAGELVGGELSGPVDLGGSSRSTVLRCRTAGGGSVIVKAFGNEPESLRCFTAEAAGLSLGISAPEVLGVDPKVPLLVMADLGNAPTLADVLLGNDPALAENGLLAWARALGALAAGSVHRRPDLARLWSRYDKGMPSWEDEPWTARNAAALPALLDGAGVRPPAGLDEELSRIGTAGGDVHPAFTPGDT
;
A
#
# COMPACT_ATOMS: atom_id res chain seq x y z
N MET A 1 -6.96 -10.67 -19.01
CA MET A 1 -5.72 -11.34 -18.58
C MET A 1 -4.61 -11.16 -19.61
N GLU A 2 -4.80 -11.62 -20.85
CA GLU A 2 -3.80 -11.46 -21.92
C GLU A 2 -3.38 -10.00 -22.16
N SER A 3 -4.34 -9.07 -22.21
CA SER A 3 -4.06 -7.63 -22.36
C SER A 3 -3.23 -7.05 -21.20
N ILE A 4 -3.42 -7.54 -19.97
CA ILE A 4 -2.65 -7.12 -18.79
C ILE A 4 -1.20 -7.61 -18.91
N LEU A 5 -1.02 -8.88 -19.29
CA LEU A 5 0.31 -9.47 -19.48
C LEU A 5 1.08 -8.79 -20.60
N GLN A 6 0.41 -8.46 -21.70
CA GLN A 6 1.02 -7.73 -22.81
C GLN A 6 1.52 -6.34 -22.36
N ALA A 7 0.64 -5.53 -21.77
CA ALA A 7 1.00 -4.18 -21.30
C ALA A 7 2.10 -4.23 -20.23
N ALA A 8 2.03 -5.18 -19.30
CA ALA A 8 3.07 -5.39 -18.30
C ALA A 8 4.41 -5.85 -18.92
N GLY A 9 4.37 -6.70 -19.95
CA GLY A 9 5.56 -7.12 -20.68
C GLY A 9 6.23 -5.98 -21.43
N GLU A 10 5.45 -5.08 -22.04
CA GLU A 10 5.96 -3.85 -22.67
C GLU A 10 6.71 -2.96 -21.66
N LEU A 11 6.22 -2.85 -20.41
CA LEU A 11 6.86 -2.06 -19.35
C LEU A 11 8.24 -2.61 -18.94
N VAL A 12 8.42 -3.94 -18.95
CA VAL A 12 9.68 -4.59 -18.54
C VAL A 12 10.54 -5.03 -19.73
N GLY A 13 10.14 -4.67 -20.96
CA GLY A 13 10.90 -4.95 -22.18
C GLY A 13 10.97 -6.43 -22.58
N GLY A 14 9.97 -7.25 -22.21
CA GLY A 14 9.97 -8.67 -22.53
C GLY A 14 8.65 -9.38 -22.24
N GLU A 15 8.45 -10.56 -22.83
CA GLU A 15 7.24 -11.36 -22.62
C GLU A 15 7.15 -11.86 -21.16
N LEU A 16 5.93 -11.78 -20.61
CA LEU A 16 5.57 -12.33 -19.32
C LEU A 16 4.75 -13.61 -19.48
N SER A 17 5.08 -14.63 -18.69
CA SER A 17 4.45 -15.95 -18.79
C SER A 17 4.13 -16.56 -17.43
N GLY A 18 3.34 -17.63 -17.43
CA GLY A 18 2.97 -18.39 -16.23
C GLY A 18 2.36 -17.53 -15.12
N PRO A 19 1.29 -16.76 -15.39
CA PRO A 19 0.65 -15.94 -14.37
C PRO A 19 0.12 -16.82 -13.24
N VAL A 20 0.51 -16.50 -12.01
CA VAL A 20 -0.07 -17.05 -10.79
C VAL A 20 -0.85 -15.93 -10.13
N ASP A 21 -2.16 -16.13 -9.98
CA ASP A 21 -3.02 -15.21 -9.23
C ASP A 21 -2.66 -15.25 -7.75
N LEU A 22 -2.18 -14.13 -7.22
CA LEU A 22 -1.87 -13.95 -5.80
C LEU A 22 -3.07 -13.38 -5.02
N GLY A 23 -4.22 -13.28 -5.68
CA GLY A 23 -5.42 -12.64 -5.18
C GLY A 23 -5.42 -11.14 -5.49
N GLY A 24 -6.02 -10.38 -4.58
CA GLY A 24 -6.25 -8.96 -4.75
C GLY A 24 -7.51 -8.53 -4.02
N SER A 25 -8.23 -7.58 -4.61
CA SER A 25 -9.49 -7.09 -4.07
C SER A 25 -10.50 -6.92 -5.19
N SER A 26 -11.73 -6.48 -4.86
CA SER A 26 -12.71 -6.05 -5.87
C SER A 26 -12.17 -4.94 -6.79
N ARG A 27 -11.10 -4.24 -6.38
CA ARG A 27 -10.52 -3.09 -7.08
C ARG A 27 -9.31 -3.42 -7.95
N SER A 28 -8.70 -4.60 -7.74
CA SER A 28 -7.43 -4.93 -8.37
C SER A 28 -7.16 -6.44 -8.43
N THR A 29 -6.45 -6.87 -9.46
CA THR A 29 -5.88 -8.21 -9.59
C THR A 29 -4.36 -8.14 -9.43
N VAL A 30 -3.78 -9.07 -8.67
CA VAL A 30 -2.33 -9.17 -8.43
C VAL A 30 -1.82 -10.50 -8.98
N LEU A 31 -0.84 -10.44 -9.87
CA LEU A 31 -0.28 -11.61 -10.53
C LEU A 31 1.22 -11.69 -10.27
N ARG A 32 1.72 -12.90 -10.03
CA ARG A 32 3.14 -13.21 -10.20
C ARG A 32 3.36 -13.74 -11.60
N CYS A 33 4.31 -13.16 -12.32
CA CYS A 33 4.64 -13.57 -13.68
C CYS A 33 6.13 -13.92 -13.79
N ARG A 34 6.45 -14.87 -14.65
CA ARG A 34 7.83 -15.19 -15.03
C ARG A 34 8.28 -14.28 -16.16
N THR A 35 9.52 -13.82 -16.06
CA THR A 35 10.22 -13.06 -17.10
C THR A 35 10.99 -14.00 -18.01
N ALA A 36 11.26 -13.57 -19.26
CA ALA A 36 12.10 -14.32 -20.19
C ALA A 36 13.53 -14.58 -19.65
N GLY A 37 14.03 -13.72 -18.76
CA GLY A 37 15.33 -13.85 -18.11
C GLY A 37 15.38 -14.88 -16.97
N GLY A 38 14.28 -15.59 -16.69
CA GLY A 38 14.21 -16.61 -15.64
C GLY A 38 13.89 -16.10 -14.23
N GLY A 39 13.72 -14.78 -14.05
CA GLY A 39 13.22 -14.17 -12.81
C GLY A 39 11.69 -14.03 -12.77
N SER A 40 11.16 -13.41 -11.72
CA SER A 40 9.74 -13.11 -11.59
C SER A 40 9.47 -11.65 -11.23
N VAL A 41 8.27 -11.18 -11.57
CA VAL A 41 7.76 -9.85 -11.27
C VAL A 41 6.33 -9.95 -10.75
N ILE A 42 5.88 -8.92 -10.03
CA ILE A 42 4.49 -8.76 -9.64
C ILE A 42 3.83 -7.74 -10.57
N VAL A 43 2.72 -8.12 -11.17
CA VAL A 43 1.86 -7.25 -11.97
C VAL A 43 0.60 -6.97 -11.17
N LYS A 44 0.31 -5.71 -10.89
CA LYS A 44 -0.95 -5.30 -10.27
C LYS A 44 -1.74 -4.43 -11.22
N ALA A 45 -2.93 -4.87 -11.58
CA ALA A 45 -3.84 -4.17 -12.49
C ALA A 45 -5.13 -3.79 -11.76
N PHE A 46 -5.62 -2.59 -12.04
CA PHE A 46 -6.77 -1.99 -11.37
C PHE A 46 -7.99 -1.94 -12.29
N GLY A 47 -9.18 -1.99 -11.70
CA GLY A 47 -10.43 -1.75 -12.42
C GLY A 47 -10.57 -0.30 -12.89
N ASN A 48 -11.58 -0.06 -13.73
CA ASN A 48 -11.91 1.28 -14.22
C ASN A 48 -12.92 2.02 -13.34
N GLU A 49 -13.37 1.39 -12.25
CA GLU A 49 -14.26 2.04 -11.28
C GLU A 49 -13.53 3.17 -10.54
N PRO A 50 -14.23 4.25 -10.13
CA PRO A 50 -13.62 5.42 -9.49
C PRO A 50 -12.68 5.08 -8.32
N GLU A 51 -13.10 4.16 -7.44
CA GLU A 51 -12.28 3.74 -6.31
C GLU A 51 -11.03 2.97 -6.74
N SER A 52 -11.12 2.17 -7.80
CA SER A 52 -9.98 1.42 -8.35
C SER A 52 -8.96 2.36 -8.98
N LEU A 53 -9.42 3.37 -9.71
CA LEU A 53 -8.57 4.40 -10.29
C LEU A 53 -7.90 5.27 -9.24
N ARG A 54 -8.60 5.60 -8.14
CA ARG A 54 -8.02 6.28 -6.99
C ARG A 54 -6.93 5.44 -6.32
N CYS A 55 -7.16 4.14 -6.15
CA CYS A 55 -6.15 3.21 -5.62
C CYS A 55 -4.93 3.13 -6.54
N PHE A 56 -5.14 3.06 -7.86
CA PHE A 56 -4.05 3.08 -8.83
C PHE A 56 -3.17 4.33 -8.68
N THR A 57 -3.77 5.53 -8.61
CA THR A 57 -3.01 6.78 -8.46
C THR A 57 -2.19 6.77 -7.18
N ALA A 58 -2.80 6.39 -6.05
CA ALA A 58 -2.14 6.34 -4.76
C ALA A 58 -0.95 5.37 -4.76
N GLU A 59 -1.17 4.13 -5.20
CA GLU A 59 -0.15 3.09 -5.19
C GLU A 59 0.98 3.36 -6.19
N ALA A 60 0.64 3.81 -7.41
CA ALA A 60 1.65 4.19 -8.39
C ALA A 60 2.52 5.36 -7.89
N ALA A 61 1.92 6.36 -7.24
CA ALA A 61 2.66 7.50 -6.71
C ALA A 61 3.50 7.13 -5.48
N GLY A 62 2.92 6.40 -4.53
CA GLY A 62 3.56 5.98 -3.30
C GLY A 62 4.75 5.06 -3.51
N LEU A 63 4.58 3.99 -4.30
CA LEU A 63 5.67 3.07 -4.62
C LEU A 63 6.77 3.75 -5.43
N SER A 64 6.41 4.64 -6.37
CA SER A 64 7.39 5.39 -7.16
C SER A 64 8.21 6.40 -6.34
N LEU A 65 7.81 6.70 -5.11
CA LEU A 65 8.60 7.52 -4.19
C LEU A 65 9.87 6.81 -3.72
N GLY A 66 9.88 5.46 -3.76
CA GLY A 66 11.06 4.62 -3.58
C GLY A 66 11.66 4.63 -2.19
N ILE A 67 10.85 4.79 -1.14
CA ILE A 67 11.34 4.91 0.25
C ILE A 67 11.50 3.54 0.92
N SER A 68 10.41 2.77 1.01
CA SER A 68 10.40 1.48 1.72
C SER A 68 9.32 0.55 1.16
N ALA A 69 9.48 0.12 -0.09
CA ALA A 69 8.55 -0.76 -0.79
C ALA A 69 9.28 -1.56 -1.90
N PRO A 70 8.63 -2.56 -2.55
CA PRO A 70 9.19 -3.20 -3.74
C PRO A 70 9.56 -2.16 -4.81
N GLU A 71 10.66 -2.40 -5.53
CA GLU A 71 11.06 -1.56 -6.64
C GLU A 71 9.99 -1.54 -7.73
N VAL A 72 9.54 -0.36 -8.16
CA VAL A 72 8.66 -0.20 -9.31
C VAL A 72 9.50 -0.33 -10.58
N LEU A 73 9.22 -1.38 -11.36
CA LEU A 73 9.88 -1.66 -12.63
C LEU A 73 9.20 -0.92 -13.79
N GLY A 74 7.91 -0.63 -13.67
CA GLY A 74 7.18 0.18 -14.65
C GLY A 74 5.75 0.47 -14.22
N VAL A 75 5.17 1.53 -14.80
CA VAL A 75 3.77 1.92 -14.59
C VAL A 75 3.16 2.27 -15.93
N ASP A 76 2.00 1.70 -16.25
CA ASP A 76 1.18 2.11 -17.38
C ASP A 76 -0.06 2.86 -16.87
N PRO A 77 -0.19 4.17 -17.13
CA PRO A 77 -1.41 4.89 -16.78
C PRO A 77 -2.55 4.62 -17.77
N LYS A 78 -2.30 4.21 -19.02
CA LYS A 78 -3.36 3.99 -20.01
C LYS A 78 -4.13 2.70 -19.72
N VAL A 79 -3.40 1.66 -19.33
CA VAL A 79 -3.95 0.45 -18.73
C VAL A 79 -3.59 0.52 -17.25
N PRO A 80 -4.46 0.98 -16.32
CA PRO A 80 -4.10 1.24 -14.92
C PRO A 80 -3.44 0.04 -14.25
N LEU A 81 -2.12 -0.05 -14.33
CA LEU A 81 -1.33 -1.15 -13.81
C LEU A 81 0.10 -0.71 -13.53
N LEU A 82 0.75 -1.45 -12.65
CA LEU A 82 2.18 -1.32 -12.40
C LEU A 82 2.83 -2.70 -12.27
N VAL A 83 4.12 -2.74 -12.59
CA VAL A 83 4.99 -3.90 -12.44
C VAL A 83 6.04 -3.58 -11.39
N MET A 84 6.21 -4.46 -10.43
CA MET A 84 7.16 -4.29 -9.32
C MET A 84 7.97 -5.56 -9.08
N ALA A 85 9.10 -5.41 -8.37
CA ALA A 85 9.94 -6.51 -7.96
C ALA A 85 9.17 -7.56 -7.15
N ASP A 86 9.42 -8.84 -7.43
CA ASP A 86 8.88 -9.93 -6.65
C ASP A 86 9.74 -10.18 -5.41
N LEU A 87 9.15 -9.96 -4.21
CA LEU A 87 9.82 -10.18 -2.93
C LEU A 87 9.86 -11.65 -2.50
N GLY A 88 9.35 -12.57 -3.32
CA GLY A 88 9.39 -14.00 -3.09
C GLY A 88 8.24 -14.52 -2.24
N ASN A 89 8.49 -15.56 -1.46
CA ASN A 89 7.45 -16.33 -0.74
C ASN A 89 7.55 -16.19 0.78
N ALA A 90 8.09 -15.07 1.28
CA ALA A 90 8.08 -14.79 2.70
C ALA A 90 6.62 -14.67 3.20
N PRO A 91 6.31 -15.14 4.43
CA PRO A 91 4.97 -15.01 4.98
C PRO A 91 4.61 -13.53 5.17
N THR A 92 3.34 -13.21 5.05
CA THR A 92 2.84 -11.88 5.41
C THR A 92 2.88 -11.69 6.93
N LEU A 93 2.81 -10.44 7.39
CA LEU A 93 2.66 -10.18 8.82
C LEU A 93 1.38 -10.84 9.37
N ALA A 94 0.29 -10.88 8.60
CA ALA A 94 -0.95 -11.53 9.01
C ALA A 94 -0.74 -13.04 9.22
N ASP A 95 -0.03 -13.72 8.31
CA ASP A 95 0.30 -15.15 8.46
C ASP A 95 1.09 -15.41 9.74
N VAL A 96 2.05 -14.52 10.03
CA VAL A 96 2.90 -14.60 11.23
C VAL A 96 2.10 -14.35 12.51
N LEU A 97 1.21 -13.35 12.53
CA LEU A 97 0.40 -12.99 13.69
C LEU A 97 -0.72 -14.01 13.98
N LEU A 98 -1.29 -14.63 12.94
CA LEU A 98 -2.33 -15.65 13.06
C LEU A 98 -1.76 -17.08 13.20
N GLY A 99 -0.44 -17.21 13.15
CA GLY A 99 0.27 -18.46 13.36
C GLY A 99 0.32 -18.89 14.83
N ASN A 100 0.93 -20.05 15.07
CA ASN A 100 1.04 -20.66 16.41
C ASN A 100 2.39 -20.41 17.10
N ASP A 101 3.26 -19.57 16.54
CA ASP A 101 4.58 -19.25 17.09
C ASP A 101 4.60 -17.82 17.64
N PRO A 102 4.48 -17.64 18.97
CA PRO A 102 4.46 -16.32 19.59
C PRO A 102 5.76 -15.53 19.39
N ALA A 103 6.91 -16.21 19.32
CA ALA A 103 8.20 -15.55 19.14
C ALA A 103 8.33 -15.02 17.70
N LEU A 104 7.86 -15.78 16.72
CA LEU A 104 7.78 -15.33 15.34
C LEU A 104 6.81 -14.14 15.21
N ALA A 105 5.65 -14.20 15.87
CA ALA A 105 4.67 -13.13 15.91
C ALA A 105 5.25 -11.82 16.47
N GLU A 106 5.91 -11.89 17.63
CA GLU A 106 6.55 -10.73 18.26
C GLU A 106 7.65 -10.14 17.37
N ASN A 107 8.55 -10.98 16.85
CA ASN A 107 9.64 -10.53 16.00
C ASN A 107 9.12 -9.89 14.70
N GLY A 108 8.11 -10.48 14.07
CA GLY A 108 7.46 -9.95 12.86
C GLY A 108 6.82 -8.59 13.11
N LEU A 109 6.08 -8.44 14.21
CA LEU A 109 5.45 -7.17 14.58
C LEU A 109 6.49 -6.07 14.87
N LEU A 110 7.55 -6.40 15.62
CA LEU A 110 8.61 -5.44 15.92
C LEU A 110 9.40 -5.05 14.66
N ALA A 111 9.66 -5.98 13.75
CA ALA A 111 10.30 -5.69 12.47
C ALA A 111 9.43 -4.76 11.61
N TRP A 112 8.14 -5.05 11.51
CA TRP A 112 7.17 -4.21 10.81
C TRP A 112 7.07 -2.81 11.41
N ALA A 113 6.97 -2.68 12.74
CA ALA A 113 6.92 -1.40 13.42
C ALA A 113 8.19 -0.55 13.17
N ARG A 114 9.37 -1.17 13.16
CA ARG A 114 10.62 -0.48 12.81
C ARG A 114 10.63 -0.02 11.35
N ALA A 115 10.15 -0.86 10.42
CA ALA A 115 10.05 -0.49 9.00
C ALA A 115 9.09 0.68 8.79
N LEU A 116 7.96 0.72 9.50
CA LEU A 116 7.06 1.88 9.49
C LEU A 116 7.73 3.14 10.03
N GLY A 117 8.47 3.04 11.13
CA GLY A 117 9.25 4.16 11.65
C GLY A 117 10.28 4.68 10.65
N ALA A 118 10.95 3.79 9.94
CA ALA A 118 11.90 4.14 8.89
C ALA A 118 11.22 4.78 7.67
N LEU A 119 10.06 4.27 7.24
CA LEU A 119 9.24 4.88 6.19
C LEU A 119 8.82 6.30 6.60
N ALA A 120 8.28 6.48 7.81
CA ALA A 120 7.87 7.78 8.32
C ALA A 120 9.06 8.76 8.36
N ALA A 121 10.22 8.33 8.87
CA ALA A 121 11.41 9.16 8.93
C ALA A 121 11.98 9.50 7.54
N GLY A 122 12.03 8.53 6.63
CA GLY A 122 12.55 8.71 5.26
C GLY A 122 11.64 9.53 4.35
N SER A 123 10.38 9.70 4.76
CA SER A 123 9.36 10.40 4.00
C SER A 123 9.14 11.85 4.46
N VAL A 124 9.79 12.26 5.55
CA VAL A 124 9.88 13.66 5.98
C VAL A 124 10.41 14.51 4.80
N HIS A 125 9.73 15.63 4.53
CA HIS A 125 10.00 16.55 3.41
C HIS A 125 9.78 16.00 2.00
N ARG A 126 9.26 14.78 1.83
CA ARG A 126 8.99 14.19 0.50
C ARG A 126 7.62 14.55 -0.09
N ARG A 127 6.82 15.37 0.59
CA ARG A 127 5.50 15.82 0.13
C ARG A 127 5.51 16.47 -1.27
N PRO A 128 6.46 17.36 -1.62
CA PRO A 128 6.52 17.90 -2.99
C PRO A 128 6.80 16.83 -4.04
N ASP A 129 7.60 15.81 -3.71
CA ASP A 129 7.87 14.69 -4.61
C ASP A 129 6.63 13.81 -4.80
N LEU A 130 5.92 13.49 -3.71
CA LEU A 130 4.68 12.74 -3.83
C LEU A 130 3.64 13.52 -4.63
N ALA A 131 3.45 14.82 -4.38
CA ALA A 131 2.52 15.63 -5.16
C ALA A 131 2.82 15.61 -6.67
N ARG A 132 4.11 15.66 -7.04
CA ARG A 132 4.55 15.52 -8.44
C ARG A 132 4.21 14.13 -9.01
N LEU A 133 4.45 13.07 -8.24
CA LEU A 133 4.14 11.69 -8.66
C LEU A 133 2.62 11.46 -8.75
N TRP A 134 1.85 11.99 -7.82
CA TRP A 134 0.40 11.96 -7.84
C TRP A 134 -0.12 12.62 -9.11
N SER A 135 0.32 13.86 -9.39
CA SER A 135 -0.07 14.57 -10.61
C SER A 135 0.32 13.81 -11.89
N ARG A 136 1.42 13.06 -11.89
CA ARG A 136 1.85 12.23 -13.02
C ARG A 136 0.89 11.06 -13.30
N TYR A 137 0.36 10.43 -12.25
CA TYR A 137 -0.48 9.24 -12.36
C TYR A 137 -1.98 9.50 -12.24
N ASP A 138 -2.36 10.75 -12.00
CA ASP A 138 -3.71 11.17 -11.71
C ASP A 138 -4.75 10.64 -12.72
N LYS A 139 -5.89 10.23 -12.15
CA LYS A 139 -7.08 9.74 -12.85
C LYS A 139 -8.29 10.65 -12.65
N GLY A 140 -8.08 11.84 -12.08
CA GLY A 140 -9.11 12.83 -11.79
C GLY A 140 -9.95 12.46 -10.57
N MET A 141 -9.46 11.54 -9.73
CA MET A 141 -10.14 11.13 -8.50
C MET A 141 -9.62 11.94 -7.31
N PRO A 142 -10.46 12.31 -6.33
CA PRO A 142 -10.02 13.02 -5.12
C PRO A 142 -8.89 12.29 -4.39
N SER A 143 -7.98 13.02 -3.75
CA SER A 143 -6.91 12.42 -2.95
C SER A 143 -7.47 11.78 -1.68
N TRP A 144 -6.80 10.76 -1.15
CA TRP A 144 -7.10 10.25 0.19
C TRP A 144 -6.82 11.29 1.27
N GLU A 145 -5.88 12.22 1.02
CA GLU A 145 -5.59 13.35 1.91
C GLU A 145 -6.79 14.30 2.05
N ASP A 146 -7.69 14.36 1.06
CA ASP A 146 -8.88 15.21 1.10
C ASP A 146 -9.99 14.64 2.00
N GLU A 147 -9.85 13.38 2.45
CA GLU A 147 -10.83 12.74 3.33
C GLU A 147 -10.45 12.86 4.82
N PRO A 148 -11.42 13.09 5.71
CA PRO A 148 -11.17 13.18 7.15
C PRO A 148 -11.03 11.79 7.78
N TRP A 149 -10.32 10.86 7.13
CA TRP A 149 -10.21 9.47 7.54
C TRP A 149 -9.57 9.32 8.92
N THR A 150 -8.60 10.16 9.28
CA THR A 150 -7.96 10.12 10.60
C THR A 150 -8.98 10.43 11.71
N ALA A 151 -9.77 11.49 11.54
CA ALA A 151 -10.82 11.86 12.48
C ALA A 151 -11.94 10.81 12.54
N ARG A 152 -12.37 10.28 11.38
CA ARG A 152 -13.37 9.21 11.31
C ARG A 152 -12.90 7.93 12.02
N ASN A 153 -11.66 7.51 11.77
CA ASN A 153 -11.10 6.29 12.36
C ASN A 153 -10.86 6.45 13.87
N ALA A 154 -10.38 7.62 14.31
CA ALA A 154 -10.24 7.91 15.74
C ALA A 154 -11.59 7.84 16.46
N ALA A 155 -12.66 8.37 15.85
CA ALA A 155 -14.01 8.29 16.39
C ALA A 155 -14.61 6.86 16.38
N ALA A 156 -14.24 6.03 15.39
CA ALA A 156 -14.76 4.66 15.24
C ALA A 156 -14.02 3.62 16.11
N LEU A 157 -12.77 3.88 16.49
CA LEU A 157 -11.92 2.93 17.20
C LEU A 157 -12.53 2.39 18.52
N PRO A 158 -13.16 3.20 19.40
CA PRO A 158 -13.74 2.66 20.63
C PRO A 158 -14.77 1.55 20.40
N ALA A 159 -15.64 1.71 19.39
CA ALA A 159 -16.64 0.69 19.05
C ALA A 159 -16.01 -0.58 18.49
N LEU A 160 -14.91 -0.46 17.73
CA LEU A 160 -14.13 -1.61 17.24
C LEU A 160 -13.47 -2.38 18.39
N LEU A 161 -12.92 -1.67 19.39
CA LEU A 161 -12.31 -2.29 20.57
C LEU A 161 -13.36 -3.05 21.39
N ASP A 162 -14.54 -2.47 21.59
CA ASP A 162 -15.65 -3.13 22.28
C ASP A 162 -16.10 -4.40 21.53
N GLY A 163 -16.30 -4.31 20.22
CA GLY A 163 -16.64 -5.46 19.38
C GLY A 163 -15.57 -6.57 19.37
N ALA A 164 -14.30 -6.22 19.60
CA ALA A 164 -13.20 -7.16 19.75
C ALA A 164 -12.99 -7.67 21.19
N GLY A 165 -13.77 -7.19 22.17
CA GLY A 165 -13.60 -7.52 23.58
C GLY A 165 -12.31 -6.98 24.21
N VAL A 166 -11.71 -5.95 23.60
CA VAL A 166 -10.47 -5.31 24.06
C VAL A 166 -10.83 -4.16 24.99
N ARG A 167 -10.35 -4.22 26.25
CA ARG A 167 -10.53 -3.12 27.19
C ARG A 167 -9.60 -1.95 26.84
N PRO A 168 -10.14 -0.76 26.51
CA PRO A 168 -9.29 0.39 26.23
C PRO A 168 -8.52 0.83 27.48
N PRO A 169 -7.27 1.28 27.35
CA PRO A 169 -6.53 1.87 28.47
C PRO A 169 -7.15 3.19 28.90
N ALA A 170 -6.93 3.56 30.16
CA ALA A 170 -7.35 4.86 30.68
C ALA A 170 -6.69 6.00 29.89
N GLY A 171 -7.48 7.01 29.51
CA GLY A 171 -6.99 8.18 28.76
C GLY A 171 -7.00 8.02 27.23
N LEU A 172 -7.36 6.84 26.69
CA LEU A 172 -7.40 6.62 25.25
C LEU A 172 -8.28 7.64 24.50
N ASP A 173 -9.46 7.95 25.01
CA ASP A 173 -10.38 8.89 24.35
C ASP A 173 -9.79 10.30 24.22
N GLU A 174 -9.06 10.75 25.24
CA GLU A 174 -8.36 12.05 25.23
C GLU A 174 -7.20 12.04 24.23
N GLU A 175 -6.44 10.94 24.17
CA GLU A 175 -5.38 10.76 23.17
C GLU A 175 -5.91 10.74 21.74
N LEU A 176 -7.00 10.01 21.48
CA LEU A 176 -7.64 9.96 20.17
C LEU A 176 -8.20 11.31 19.75
N SER A 177 -8.76 12.09 20.68
CA SER A 177 -9.20 13.47 20.41
C SER A 177 -8.05 14.38 19.97
N ARG A 178 -6.87 14.24 20.58
CA ARG A 178 -5.65 14.96 20.16
C ARG A 178 -5.14 14.52 18.79
N ILE A 179 -5.17 13.21 18.49
CA ILE A 179 -4.76 12.68 17.18
C ILE A 179 -5.73 13.14 16.08
N GLY A 180 -7.04 13.05 16.32
CA GLY A 180 -8.08 13.45 15.38
C GLY A 180 -8.09 14.95 15.04
N THR A 181 -7.41 15.77 15.85
CA THR A 181 -7.24 17.21 15.64
C THR A 181 -5.85 17.59 15.12
N ALA A 182 -4.92 16.63 14.98
CA ALA A 182 -3.54 16.89 14.57
C ALA A 182 -3.41 17.44 13.13
N GLY A 183 -4.48 17.37 12.32
CA GLY A 183 -4.60 18.03 11.02
C GLY A 183 -3.59 17.61 9.95
N GLY A 184 -2.61 16.76 10.26
CA GLY A 184 -1.54 16.35 9.34
C GLY A 184 -0.60 17.49 8.89
N ASP A 185 -0.79 18.72 9.38
CA ASP A 185 -0.11 19.92 8.88
C ASP A 185 1.31 20.07 9.43
N VAL A 186 1.54 19.71 10.69
CA VAL A 186 2.83 19.93 11.37
C VAL A 186 3.80 18.75 11.17
N HIS A 187 3.27 17.52 11.14
CA HIS A 187 4.05 16.30 10.93
C HIS A 187 3.32 15.35 9.96
N PRO A 188 3.31 15.66 8.66
CA PRO A 188 2.75 14.76 7.68
C PRO A 188 3.60 13.49 7.62
N ALA A 189 3.04 12.38 8.10
CA ALA A 189 3.65 11.07 7.99
C ALA A 189 2.94 10.31 6.87
N PHE A 190 3.72 9.79 5.93
CA PHE A 190 3.22 8.82 5.00
C PHE A 190 2.96 7.50 5.72
N THR A 191 1.84 6.89 5.39
CA THR A 191 1.36 5.62 5.93
C THR A 191 1.48 4.53 4.85
N PRO A 192 1.40 3.24 5.21
CA PRO A 192 1.29 2.17 4.22
C PRO A 192 0.08 2.28 3.29
N GLY A 193 -0.94 3.08 3.64
CA GLY A 193 -2.09 3.35 2.76
C GLY A 193 -1.78 4.37 1.66
N ASP A 194 -0.67 5.11 1.79
CA ASP A 194 -0.15 6.03 0.77
C ASP A 194 0.77 5.30 -0.23
N THR A 195 0.99 3.99 -0.04
CA THR A 195 1.78 3.10 -0.91
C THR A 195 0.96 1.96 -1.44
#